data_AF-G4YT95-F1
#
_entry.id   AF-G4YT95-F1
#
_cell.length_a   1.000
_cell.length_b   1.000
_cell.length_c   1.000
_cell.angle_alpha   90.00
_cell.angle_beta   90.00
_cell.angle_gamma   90.00
#
_symmetry.space_group_name_H-M   'P 1'
#
loop_
_entity.id
_entity.type
_entity.pdbx_description
1 polymer ?
#
loop_
_entity_poly.entity_id
_entity_poly.type
_entity_poly.pdbx_seq_one_letter_code
_entity_poly.pdbx_strand_id
1 'polypeptide(L)' 'MTLAIKQAASRAGLDPCAYGTHSIRRGGATAMLGAGVDRLVIKHFGRWSSDCYEQYTRMDGLTISNLATRMV' A
#
# COMPACT_ATOMS: atom_id res chain seq x y z
N MET A 1 -7.16 6.74 -16.50
CA MET A 1 -6.23 7.33 -15.49
C MET A 1 -5.07 6.38 -15.13
N THR A 2 -4.43 5.74 -16.11
CA THR A 2 -3.28 4.84 -15.88
C THR A 2 -2.01 5.30 -16.59
N LEU A 3 -2.11 6.26 -17.52
CA LEU A 3 -1.00 6.69 -18.37
C LEU A 3 0.10 7.40 -17.55
N ALA A 4 -0.28 8.28 -16.63
CA ALA A 4 0.66 8.92 -15.70
C ALA A 4 1.36 7.90 -14.78
N ILE A 5 0.64 6.89 -14.31
CA ILE A 5 1.20 5.81 -13.48
C ILE A 5 2.21 4.98 -14.28
N LYS A 6 1.85 4.62 -15.52
CA LYS A 6 2.73 3.87 -16.42
C LYS A 6 3.99 4.65 -16.78
N GLN A 7 3.86 5.95 -17.04
CA GLN A 7 5.01 6.83 -17.29
C GLN A 7 5.91 6.94 -16.06
N ALA A 8 5.32 7.08 -14.86
CA ALA A 8 6.08 7.10 -13.61
C ALA A 8 6.82 5.78 -13.38
N ALA A 9 6.16 4.64 -13.60
CA ALA A 9 6.78 3.31 -13.51
C ALA A 9 7.96 3.16 -14.49
N SER A 10 7.77 3.57 -15.75
CA SER A 10 8.84 3.54 -16.76
C SER A 10 10.03 4.41 -16.37
N ARG A 11 9.79 5.63 -15.86
CA ARG A 11 10.85 6.54 -15.37
C ARG A 11 11.59 5.99 -14.16
N ALA A 12 10.94 5.16 -13.35
CA ALA A 12 11.55 4.47 -12.22
C ALA A 12 12.26 3.15 -12.62
N GLY A 13 12.31 2.81 -13.92
CA GLY A 13 12.93 1.56 -14.40
C GLY A 13 12.09 0.31 -14.13
N LEU A 14 10.79 0.47 -13.84
CA LEU A 14 9.87 -0.62 -13.52
C LEU A 14 9.02 -0.97 -14.76
N ASP A 15 8.58 -2.22 -14.88
CA ASP A 15 7.67 -2.65 -15.95
C ASP A 15 6.31 -1.93 -15.83
N PRO A 16 5.94 -1.02 -16.76
CA PRO A 16 4.69 -0.28 -16.68
C PRO A 16 3.44 -1.16 -16.76
N CYS A 17 3.54 -2.38 -17.30
CA CYS A 17 2.42 -3.33 -17.35
C CYS A 17 2.04 -3.86 -15.96
N ALA A 18 2.98 -3.90 -15.03
CA ALA A 18 2.74 -4.29 -13.64
C ALA A 18 2.04 -3.20 -12.81
N TYR A 19 1.99 -1.94 -13.30
CA TYR A 19 1.47 -0.80 -12.54
C TYR A 19 0.21 -0.19 -13.16
N GLY A 20 -0.78 0.01 -12.29
CA GLY A 20 -2.02 0.73 -12.56
C GLY A 20 -2.67 1.24 -11.28
N THR A 21 -3.82 1.89 -11.40
CA THR A 21 -4.52 2.52 -10.26
C THR A 21 -4.77 1.54 -9.11
N HIS A 22 -5.17 0.30 -9.43
CA HIS A 22 -5.39 -0.73 -8.42
C HIS A 22 -4.09 -1.13 -7.69
N SER A 23 -2.97 -1.31 -8.43
CA SER A 23 -1.67 -1.61 -7.83
C SER A 23 -1.20 -0.50 -6.87
N ILE A 24 -1.40 0.77 -7.25
CA ILE A 24 -1.03 1.93 -6.42
C ILE A 24 -1.88 1.97 -5.16
N ARG A 25 -3.19 1.68 -5.26
CA ARG A 25 -4.07 1.62 -4.11
C ARG A 25 -3.63 0.54 -3.11
N ARG A 26 -3.28 -0.65 -3.62
CA ARG A 26 -2.75 -1.76 -2.81
C ARG A 26 -1.40 -1.43 -2.18
N GLY A 27 -0.49 -0.86 -2.97
CA GLY A 27 0.84 -0.43 -2.53
C GLY A 27 0.77 0.66 -1.47
N GLY A 28 -0.08 1.67 -1.65
CA GLY A 28 -0.29 2.75 -0.68
C GLY A 28 -0.85 2.24 0.65
N ALA A 29 -1.82 1.33 0.63
CA ALA A 29 -2.34 0.69 1.84
C ALA A 29 -1.23 -0.07 2.59
N THR A 30 -0.42 -0.83 1.84
CA THR A 30 0.71 -1.60 2.38
C THR A 30 1.77 -0.68 2.98
N ALA A 31 2.14 0.40 2.30
CA ALA A 31 3.13 1.36 2.78
C ALA A 31 2.68 2.06 4.07
N MET A 32 1.41 2.46 4.16
CA MET A 32 0.86 3.05 5.39
C MET A 32 0.86 2.06 6.55
N LEU A 33 0.50 0.78 6.30
CA LEU A 33 0.60 -0.26 7.33
C LEU A 33 2.04 -0.43 7.82
N GLY A 34 3.01 -0.52 6.90
CA GLY A 34 4.43 -0.64 7.26
C GLY A 34 4.98 0.56 8.03
N ALA A 35 4.42 1.75 7.82
CA ALA A 35 4.71 2.96 8.58
C ALA A 35 4.01 3.00 9.97
N GLY A 36 3.16 2.01 10.28
CA GLY A 36 2.39 1.96 11.52
C GLY A 36 1.27 2.99 11.59
N VAL A 37 0.76 3.45 10.44
CA VAL A 37 -0.41 4.33 10.39
C VAL A 37 -1.63 3.60 10.91
N ASP A 38 -2.47 4.30 11.67
CA ASP A 38 -3.69 3.72 12.22
C ASP A 38 -4.61 3.16 11.13
N ARG A 39 -5.26 2.05 11.48
CA ARG A 39 -6.14 1.30 10.61
C ARG A 39 -7.31 2.13 10.06
N LEU A 40 -7.95 2.97 10.89
CA LEU A 40 -9.06 3.82 10.47
C LEU A 40 -8.59 4.93 9.54
N VAL A 41 -7.39 5.45 9.76
CA VAL A 41 -6.77 6.43 8.85
C VAL A 41 -6.52 5.81 7.48
N ILE A 42 -5.99 4.58 7.41
CA ILE A 42 -5.82 3.86 6.15
C ILE A 42 -7.17 3.65 5.45
N LYS A 43 -8.18 3.18 6.18
CA LYS A 43 -9.55 2.97 5.67
C LYS A 43 -10.13 4.26 5.08
N HIS A 44 -10.01 5.36 5.81
CA HIS A 44 -10.51 6.67 5.39
C HIS A 44 -9.74 7.21 4.18
N PHE A 45 -8.41 7.12 4.19
CA PHE A 45 -7.54 7.60 3.12
C PHE A 45 -7.86 6.95 1.78
N GLY A 46 -8.03 5.63 1.74
CA GLY A 46 -8.44 4.95 0.51
C GLY A 46 -9.95 4.97 0.24
N ARG A 47 -10.75 5.66 1.05
CA ARG A 47 -12.21 5.80 0.86
C ARG A 47 -12.92 4.45 0.82
N TRP A 48 -12.54 3.54 1.70
CA TRP A 48 -13.21 2.25 1.84
C TRP A 48 -14.35 2.33 2.85
N SER A 49 -15.53 1.85 2.45
CA SER A 49 -16.70 1.76 3.34
C SER A 49 -16.62 0.54 4.27
N SER A 50 -16.12 -0.59 3.75
CA SER A 50 -15.96 -1.85 4.47
C SER A 50 -14.50 -2.12 4.83
N ASP A 51 -14.28 -3.18 5.61
CA ASP A 51 -12.94 -3.63 6.00
C ASP A 51 -12.21 -4.46 4.93
N CYS A 52 -12.76 -4.52 3.71
CA CYS A 52 -12.15 -5.21 2.56
C CYS A 52 -10.74 -4.70 2.22
N TYR A 53 -10.39 -3.47 2.60
CA TYR A 53 -9.05 -2.91 2.39
C TYR A 53 -7.95 -3.64 3.16
N GLU A 54 -8.28 -4.36 4.24
CA GLU A 54 -7.27 -5.13 4.98
C GLU A 54 -6.59 -6.15 4.06
N GLN A 55 -7.32 -6.72 3.09
CA GLN A 55 -6.77 -7.66 2.08
C GLN A 55 -5.80 -7.00 1.08
N TYR A 56 -5.82 -5.67 0.99
CA TYR A 56 -4.92 -4.91 0.14
C TYR A 56 -3.57 -4.67 0.82
N THR A 57 -3.52 -4.76 2.15
CA THR A 57 -2.26 -4.65 2.88
C THR A 57 -1.47 -5.95 2.78
N ARG A 58 -0.14 -5.85 2.78
CA ARG A 58 0.76 -7.01 2.86
C ARG A 58 1.73 -6.78 4.01
N MET A 59 1.78 -7.73 4.93
CA MET A 59 2.82 -7.75 5.96
C MET A 59 4.05 -8.41 5.35
N ASP A 60 5.12 -7.65 5.15
CA ASP A 60 6.44 -8.20 4.85
C ASP A 60 7.19 -8.52 6.16
N GLY A 61 8.29 -9.27 6.06
CA GLY A 61 9.07 -9.67 7.24
C GLY A 61 9.60 -8.47 8.05
N LEU A 62 9.87 -7.35 7.38
CA LEU A 62 10.28 -6.10 8.02
C LEU A 62 9.14 -5.49 8.85
N THR A 63 7.92 -5.42 8.29
CA THR A 63 6.73 -4.94 8.99
C THR A 63 6.44 -5.78 10.23
N ILE A 64 6.55 -7.10 10.12
CA ILE A 64 6.36 -8.02 11.25
C ILE A 64 7.43 -7.77 12.34
N SER A 65 8.69 -7.58 11.96
CA SER A 65 9.79 -7.32 12.89
C SER A 65 9.63 -5.97 13.62
N ASN A 66 9.18 -4.94 12.90
CA ASN A 66 8.90 -3.62 13.47
C ASN A 66 7.72 -3.66 14.45
N LEU A 67 6.67 -4.40 14.11
CA LEU A 67 5.53 -4.63 15.01
C LEU A 67 5.97 -5.36 16.28
N ALA A 68 6.76 -6.43 16.15
CA ALA A 68 7.28 -7.18 17.30
C ALA A 68 8.08 -6.28 18.27
N THR A 69 8.91 -5.38 17.73
CA THR A 69 9.69 -4.43 18.55
C THR A 69 8.80 -3.46 19.34
N ARG A 70 7.61 -3.12 18.85
CA ARG A 70 6.67 -2.18 19.49
C ARG A 70 5.74 -2.85 20.51
N MET A 71 5.77 -4.18 20.63
CA MET A 71 4.91 -4.95 21.54
C MET A 71 5.55 -5.21 22.91
N VAL A 72 6.82 -4.81 23.11
CA VAL A 72 7.58 -4.89 24.36
C VAL A 72 7.62 -3.51 25.02
#